data_AF-A0A8T6PAX6-F1
#
_entry.id   AF-A0A8T6PAX6-F1
#
_cell.length_a   1.000
_cell.length_b   1.000
_cell.length_c   1.000
_cell.angle_alpha   90.00
_cell.angle_beta   90.00
_cell.angle_gamma   90.00
#
_symmetry.space_group_name_H-M   'P 1'
#
loop_
_entity.id
_entity.type
_entity.pdbx_description
1 polymer ?
#
loop_
_entity_poly.entity_id
_entity_poly.type
_entity_poly.pdbx_seq_one_letter_code
_entity_poly.pdbx_strand_id
1 'polypeptide(L)'
;MTTVAAHTPISSNAGVQPAYQRIDGPWLPITRVTWALLSAVVLIVTGLSIGPRHDLLASPLAGAVDTARLGQLLPAEAAALLELGLSTEFYAWYFTIFETLVIVILVVIGLVVYWKRSDVWMAFFASITLMTLATTTSPMWPTLAVYRPNLEPLILIVDALGRVLPIGWLFVFPNGQFVPRWTRWVFVLWALFIAITLFVPALRPQSSLVIREPSQGITLMIQGLAMMTAVGSQVYRYRNVSTDLQRQQTKWMVFGFGLMAVLITILAMVAISLSAFQAISALGLAWRFAAFSAALIGVILSAVSFALSLFYSRLYDIDFVINRSLVFGGATLLLGFLFLVAFVVLRALLAATLGGDQIATAGIVASAAVVGLFAPTRQRLRRFVDRQLYGIAIDYETPRPKAASAPHASGISNRLSDFSDLTLIGQGGMGEVYRAKQVNMDRTVAIKLLPAHLASNEGAVTRFEREAKIVIGLKHPSIVAVYGYGRIDQTHYIVMEFIDGLSLDRRLKQSSHLDLSETLAIVNELAAALDYAHERGVIHRDIKPGNVMIEAREPARTVLMDFGIAKLLDATRLTTSGLVGTLDYIAPVSYTHL
;
A
#
# COMPACT_ATOMS: atom_id res chain seq x y z
N MET A 1 -11.76 -37.43 46.90
CA MET A 1 -10.48 -36.76 46.57
C MET A 1 -10.27 -36.86 45.07
N THR A 2 -10.65 -35.83 44.32
CA THR A 2 -10.25 -35.61 42.91
C THR A 2 -10.62 -34.16 42.59
N THR A 3 -9.64 -33.28 42.76
CA THR A 3 -9.67 -31.87 42.39
C THR A 3 -9.63 -31.74 40.88
N VAL A 4 -10.74 -31.32 40.26
CA VAL A 4 -10.77 -30.92 38.85
C VAL A 4 -10.29 -29.48 38.76
N ALA A 5 -9.21 -29.31 38.00
CA ALA A 5 -8.50 -28.06 37.80
C ALA A 5 -9.40 -26.96 37.23
N ALA A 6 -9.34 -25.78 37.85
CA ALA A 6 -9.91 -24.56 37.33
C ALA A 6 -9.29 -24.24 35.96
N HIS A 7 -10.11 -24.23 34.92
CA HIS A 7 -9.75 -23.59 33.65
C HIS A 7 -9.61 -22.09 33.89
N THR A 8 -8.37 -21.62 33.81
CA THR A 8 -8.03 -20.21 33.67
C THR A 8 -8.73 -19.67 32.41
N PRO A 9 -9.42 -18.52 32.48
CA PRO A 9 -9.97 -17.90 31.29
C PRO A 9 -8.80 -17.46 30.42
N ILE A 10 -8.80 -17.92 29.17
CA ILE A 10 -7.98 -17.38 28.09
C ILE A 10 -8.30 -15.89 28.05
N SER A 11 -7.32 -15.08 28.47
CA SER A 11 -7.39 -13.64 28.37
C SER A 11 -7.74 -13.28 26.93
N SER A 12 -8.94 -12.73 26.73
CA SER A 12 -9.29 -12.04 25.51
C SER A 12 -8.21 -11.01 25.24
N ASN A 13 -7.41 -11.20 24.18
CA ASN A 13 -6.58 -10.16 23.60
C ASN A 13 -7.51 -9.07 23.04
N ALA A 14 -8.05 -8.24 23.93
CA ALA A 14 -8.57 -6.94 23.58
C ALA A 14 -7.45 -6.20 22.84
N GLY A 15 -7.77 -5.62 21.69
CA GLY A 15 -6.81 -5.04 20.75
C GLY A 15 -5.91 -3.98 21.40
N VAL A 16 -4.75 -4.41 21.88
CA VAL A 16 -3.66 -3.50 22.24
C VAL A 16 -3.02 -3.04 20.95
N GLN A 17 -3.53 -1.92 20.46
CA GLN A 17 -2.87 -1.05 19.51
C GLN A 17 -1.38 -0.92 19.85
N PRO A 18 -0.43 -1.04 18.91
CA PRO A 18 0.95 -0.69 19.20
C PRO A 18 0.97 0.80 19.57
N ALA A 19 1.28 1.08 20.84
CA ALA A 19 1.43 2.44 21.34
C ALA A 19 2.66 3.08 20.66
N TYR A 20 2.42 3.76 19.55
CA TYR A 20 3.42 4.60 18.93
C TYR A 20 3.77 5.72 19.88
N GLN A 21 5.07 5.93 20.12
CA GLN A 21 5.52 7.03 20.97
C GLN A 21 5.26 8.35 20.26
N ARG A 22 4.38 9.17 20.85
CA ARG A 22 4.05 10.49 20.32
C ARG A 22 5.16 11.50 20.58
N ILE A 23 5.22 12.51 19.71
CA ILE A 23 6.08 13.68 19.84
C ILE A 23 5.22 14.79 20.43
N ASP A 24 5.45 15.07 21.71
CA ASP A 24 4.70 16.09 22.45
C ASP A 24 5.61 17.22 22.96
N GLY A 25 5.00 18.36 23.29
CA GLY A 25 5.69 19.51 23.89
C GLY A 25 6.72 20.16 22.95
N PRO A 26 7.92 20.54 23.46
CA PRO A 26 8.90 21.29 22.68
C PRO A 26 9.53 20.48 21.53
N TRP A 27 9.42 19.15 21.55
CA TRP A 27 9.99 18.29 20.52
C TRP A 27 9.24 18.33 19.20
N LEU A 28 7.94 18.63 19.22
CA LEU A 28 7.12 18.70 18.00
C LEU A 28 7.56 19.83 17.05
N PRO A 29 7.73 21.10 17.49
CA PRO A 29 8.25 22.14 16.60
C PRO A 29 9.70 21.87 16.17
N ILE A 30 10.56 21.32 17.06
CA ILE A 30 11.95 20.99 16.73
C ILE A 30 12.02 19.96 15.60
N THR A 31 11.25 18.88 15.69
CA THR A 31 11.23 17.82 14.66
C THR A 31 10.70 18.36 13.33
N ARG A 32 9.67 19.22 13.34
CA ARG A 32 9.15 19.86 12.13
C ARG A 32 10.17 20.75 11.43
N VAL A 33 10.86 21.61 12.18
CA VAL A 33 11.90 22.49 11.64
C VAL A 33 13.08 21.66 11.12
N THR A 34 13.56 20.70 11.92
CA THR A 34 14.66 19.80 11.51
C THR A 34 14.32 19.05 10.22
N TRP A 35 13.11 18.50 10.15
CA TRP A 35 12.63 17.79 8.97
C TRP A 35 12.52 18.70 7.74
N ALA A 36 11.99 19.92 7.91
CA ALA A 36 11.85 20.87 6.81
C ALA A 36 13.22 21.32 6.27
N LEU A 37 14.15 21.62 7.17
CA LEU A 37 15.53 21.98 6.80
C LEU A 37 16.22 20.84 6.06
N LEU A 38 16.15 19.61 6.58
CA LEU A 38 16.77 18.46 5.90
C LEU A 38 16.13 18.20 4.54
N SER A 39 14.81 18.28 4.43
CA SER A 39 14.09 18.12 3.15
C SER A 39 14.53 19.17 2.14
N ALA A 40 14.66 20.43 2.56
CA ALA A 40 15.15 21.51 1.71
C ALA A 40 16.59 21.27 1.27
N VAL A 41 17.49 20.87 2.19
CA VAL A 41 18.87 20.51 1.86
C VAL A 41 18.90 19.39 0.81
N VAL A 42 18.13 18.31 1.02
CA VAL A 42 18.12 17.18 0.09
C VAL A 42 17.66 17.60 -1.30
N LEU A 43 16.59 18.38 -1.40
CA LEU A 43 16.06 18.85 -2.69
C LEU A 43 17.02 19.84 -3.39
N ILE A 44 17.57 20.81 -2.66
CA ILE A 44 18.47 21.84 -3.21
C ILE A 44 19.76 21.18 -3.70
N VAL A 45 20.41 20.37 -2.86
CA VAL A 45 21.68 19.73 -3.22
C VAL A 45 21.48 18.76 -4.38
N THR A 46 20.36 18.03 -4.43
CA THR A 46 20.03 17.19 -5.59
C THR A 46 19.87 18.01 -6.86
N GLY A 47 19.09 19.10 -6.82
CA GLY A 47 18.91 19.99 -7.98
C GLY A 47 20.23 20.59 -8.47
N LEU A 48 21.09 21.03 -7.56
CA LEU A 48 22.43 21.55 -7.87
C LEU A 48 23.37 20.45 -8.43
N SER A 49 23.12 19.18 -8.13
CA SER A 49 23.93 18.05 -8.60
C SER A 49 23.61 17.64 -10.04
N ILE A 50 22.43 17.98 -10.58
CA ILE A 50 21.97 17.51 -11.92
C ILE A 50 22.96 17.89 -13.02
N GLY A 51 23.29 19.18 -13.14
CA GLY A 51 24.21 19.69 -14.18
C GLY A 51 25.62 19.09 -14.05
N PRO A 52 26.30 19.23 -12.89
CA PRO A 52 27.61 18.63 -12.67
C PRO A 52 27.65 17.12 -12.92
N ARG A 53 26.57 16.40 -12.57
CA ARG A 53 26.46 14.96 -12.81
C ARG A 53 26.39 14.65 -14.31
N HIS A 54 25.57 15.39 -15.04
CA HIS A 54 25.45 15.29 -16.48
C HIS A 54 26.80 15.56 -17.16
N ASP A 55 27.42 16.69 -16.87
CA ASP A 55 28.67 17.14 -17.51
C ASP A 55 29.82 16.15 -17.26
N LEU A 56 29.88 15.59 -16.05
CA LEU A 56 30.86 14.56 -15.72
C LEU A 56 30.66 13.30 -16.58
N LEU A 57 29.43 12.83 -16.76
CA LEU A 57 29.13 11.62 -17.52
C LEU A 57 29.22 11.81 -19.04
N ALA A 58 28.96 13.02 -19.54
CA ALA A 58 29.03 13.35 -20.96
C ALA A 58 30.49 13.43 -21.46
N SER A 59 31.45 13.65 -20.56
CA SER A 59 32.88 13.76 -20.86
C SER A 59 33.64 12.45 -20.59
N PRO A 60 34.09 11.72 -21.63
CA PRO A 60 34.93 10.54 -21.45
C PRO A 60 36.29 10.90 -20.81
N LEU A 61 36.86 9.96 -20.06
CA LEU A 61 38.18 10.14 -19.43
C LEU A 61 39.27 10.37 -20.48
N ALA A 62 40.11 11.38 -20.28
CA ALA A 62 41.22 11.72 -21.18
C ALA A 62 42.40 10.72 -21.16
N GLY A 63 42.33 9.63 -20.39
CA GLY A 63 43.37 8.61 -20.31
C GLY A 63 42.90 7.32 -19.62
N ALA A 64 43.71 6.27 -19.71
CA ALA A 64 43.52 5.00 -19.01
C ALA A 64 43.87 5.16 -17.52
N VAL A 65 43.04 5.90 -16.77
CA VAL A 65 43.10 5.86 -15.31
C VAL A 65 42.43 4.56 -14.86
N ASP A 66 43.10 3.82 -14.00
CA ASP A 66 42.85 2.42 -13.62
C ASP A 66 41.49 2.14 -12.93
N THR A 67 40.61 3.15 -12.85
CA THR A 67 39.19 3.02 -12.49
C THR A 67 38.39 4.21 -13.05
N ALA A 68 37.27 3.95 -13.72
CA ALA A 68 36.32 4.98 -14.10
C ALA A 68 35.81 5.71 -12.85
N ARG A 69 36.12 7.01 -12.71
CA ARG A 69 35.65 7.82 -11.57
C ARG A 69 34.14 8.05 -11.69
N LEU A 70 33.39 7.71 -10.63
CA LEU A 70 31.96 8.01 -10.49
C LEU A 70 31.10 7.60 -11.72
N GLY A 71 31.52 6.59 -12.47
CA GLY A 71 30.78 6.10 -13.63
C GLY A 71 30.99 6.86 -14.94
N GLN A 72 32.08 7.61 -15.11
CA GLN A 72 32.50 8.11 -16.43
C GLN A 72 32.76 6.96 -17.42
N LEU A 73 32.71 7.27 -18.72
CA LEU A 73 33.08 6.32 -19.78
C LEU A 73 34.58 6.39 -20.04
N LEU A 74 35.20 5.23 -20.21
CA LEU A 74 36.53 5.13 -20.82
C LEU A 74 36.43 5.44 -22.33
N PRO A 75 37.50 5.91 -22.98
CA PRO A 75 37.49 6.17 -24.43
C PRO A 75 36.99 4.99 -25.28
N ALA A 76 37.37 3.76 -24.90
CA ALA A 76 36.94 2.55 -25.59
C ALA A 76 35.45 2.22 -25.37
N GLU A 77 34.91 2.51 -24.17
CA GLU A 77 33.48 2.35 -23.89
C GLU A 77 32.66 3.42 -24.62
N ALA A 78 33.17 4.64 -24.75
CA ALA A 78 32.52 5.70 -25.51
C ALA A 78 32.45 5.35 -27.01
N ALA A 79 33.49 4.73 -27.58
CA ALA A 79 33.47 4.19 -28.94
C ALA A 79 32.43 3.06 -29.09
N ALA A 80 32.42 2.09 -28.18
CA ALA A 80 31.44 0.99 -28.21
C ALA A 80 29.98 1.46 -28.01
N LEU A 81 29.77 2.55 -27.26
CA LEU A 81 28.47 3.19 -27.12
C LEU A 81 27.97 3.78 -28.46
N LEU A 82 28.88 4.38 -29.24
CA LEU A 82 28.57 4.90 -30.57
C LEU A 82 28.28 3.77 -31.57
N GLU A 83 28.95 2.62 -31.47
CA GLU A 83 28.65 1.42 -32.27
C GLU A 83 27.22 0.88 -32.00
N LEU A 84 26.73 1.05 -30.77
CA LEU A 84 25.33 0.78 -30.41
C LEU A 84 24.34 1.85 -30.92
N GLY A 85 24.86 2.91 -31.54
CA GLY A 85 24.11 4.09 -32.00
C GLY A 85 23.59 4.96 -30.84
N LEU A 86 24.24 4.91 -29.69
CA LEU A 86 23.91 5.74 -28.53
C LEU A 86 24.98 6.82 -28.38
N SER A 87 24.57 8.05 -28.06
CA SER A 87 25.50 9.16 -27.81
C SER A 87 25.95 9.19 -26.36
N THR A 88 27.11 9.79 -26.10
CA THR A 88 27.58 10.08 -24.73
C THR A 88 26.60 10.99 -23.97
N GLU A 89 25.92 11.89 -24.69
CA GLU A 89 24.80 12.71 -24.19
C GLU A 89 23.63 11.84 -23.69
N PHE A 90 23.21 10.84 -24.47
CA PHE A 90 22.16 9.91 -24.04
C PHE A 90 22.57 9.17 -22.77
N TYR A 91 23.82 8.69 -22.71
CA TYR A 91 24.37 8.04 -21.53
C TYR A 91 24.32 8.97 -20.30
N ALA A 92 24.78 10.21 -20.43
CA ALA A 92 24.75 11.19 -19.35
C ALA A 92 23.34 11.46 -18.83
N TRP A 93 22.38 11.74 -19.73
CA TRP A 93 20.98 11.97 -19.36
C TRP A 93 20.32 10.75 -18.75
N TYR A 94 20.58 9.55 -19.27
CA TYR A 94 20.02 8.32 -18.73
C TYR A 94 20.32 8.19 -17.24
N PHE A 95 21.59 8.17 -16.86
CA PHE A 95 21.97 7.97 -15.46
C PHE A 95 21.51 9.15 -14.59
N THR A 96 21.71 10.39 -15.06
CA THR A 96 21.35 11.59 -14.31
C THR A 96 19.84 11.67 -14.02
N ILE A 97 18.99 11.44 -15.03
CA ILE A 97 17.53 11.47 -14.86
C ILE A 97 17.08 10.38 -13.90
N PHE A 98 17.61 9.16 -14.03
CA PHE A 98 17.18 8.05 -13.19
C PHE A 98 17.63 8.18 -11.73
N GLU A 99 18.87 8.62 -11.49
CA GLU A 99 19.33 8.98 -10.15
C GLU A 99 18.42 10.06 -9.54
N THR A 100 18.08 11.10 -10.31
CA THR A 100 17.16 12.16 -9.87
C THR A 100 15.77 11.62 -9.55
N LEU A 101 15.19 10.79 -10.41
CA LEU A 101 13.85 10.21 -10.23
C LEU A 101 13.76 9.37 -8.97
N VAL A 102 14.76 8.53 -8.70
CA VAL A 102 14.78 7.75 -7.45
C VAL A 102 14.83 8.65 -6.24
N ILE A 103 15.68 9.69 -6.26
CA ILE A 103 15.76 10.64 -5.15
C ILE A 103 14.41 11.32 -4.93
N VAL A 104 13.77 11.82 -5.99
CA VAL A 104 12.46 12.47 -5.91
C VAL A 104 11.40 11.50 -5.36
N ILE A 105 11.35 10.26 -5.83
CA ILE A 105 10.37 9.27 -5.36
C ILE A 105 10.56 9.01 -3.86
N LEU A 106 11.78 8.76 -3.41
CA LEU A 106 12.06 8.48 -1.99
C LEU A 106 11.76 9.69 -1.11
N VAL A 107 12.10 10.89 -1.56
CA VAL A 107 11.76 12.14 -0.86
C VAL A 107 10.25 12.30 -0.78
N VAL A 108 9.50 12.11 -1.88
CA VAL A 108 8.03 12.19 -1.88
C VAL A 108 7.41 11.18 -0.91
N ILE A 109 7.87 9.93 -0.91
CA ILE A 109 7.37 8.92 0.03
C ILE A 109 7.66 9.36 1.47
N GLY A 110 8.88 9.82 1.77
CA GLY A 110 9.22 10.37 3.09
C GLY A 110 8.34 11.56 3.48
N LEU A 111 8.12 12.49 2.54
CA LEU A 111 7.28 13.66 2.72
C LEU A 111 5.86 13.26 3.15
N VAL A 112 5.26 12.32 2.43
CA VAL A 112 3.93 11.79 2.72
C VAL A 112 3.88 11.09 4.08
N VAL A 113 4.88 10.27 4.41
CA VAL A 113 4.98 9.57 5.70
C VAL A 113 4.96 10.55 6.87
N TYR A 114 5.78 11.59 6.82
CA TYR A 114 5.82 12.57 7.91
C TYR A 114 4.60 13.48 7.92
N TRP A 115 4.10 13.91 6.76
CA TRP A 115 2.89 14.75 6.68
C TRP A 115 1.68 14.06 7.34
N LYS A 116 1.51 12.76 7.11
CA LYS A 116 0.40 11.97 7.68
C LYS A 116 0.50 11.76 9.19
N ARG A 117 1.71 11.72 9.75
CA ARG A 117 1.98 11.33 11.15
C ARG A 117 3.09 12.17 11.79
N SER A 118 3.02 13.49 11.64
CA SER A 118 4.06 14.39 12.18
C SER A 118 4.18 14.35 13.71
N ASP A 119 3.18 13.79 14.39
CA ASP A 119 3.08 13.59 15.83
C ASP A 119 3.73 12.28 16.32
N VAL A 120 4.38 11.50 15.44
CA VAL A 120 4.94 10.18 15.80
C VAL A 120 6.45 10.13 15.52
N TRP A 121 7.24 9.74 16.52
CA TRP A 121 8.70 9.62 16.42
C TRP A 121 9.12 8.70 15.28
N MET A 122 8.40 7.59 15.11
CA MET A 122 8.69 6.62 14.07
C MET A 122 8.46 7.16 12.66
N ALA A 123 7.46 8.03 12.46
CA ALA A 123 7.21 8.64 11.16
C ALA A 123 8.29 9.67 10.79
N PHE A 124 8.78 10.43 11.78
CA PHE A 124 9.94 11.31 11.62
C PHE A 124 11.19 10.52 11.22
N PHE A 125 11.53 9.48 12.00
CA PHE A 125 12.68 8.62 11.74
C PHE A 125 12.59 7.94 10.37
N ALA A 126 11.41 7.42 10.01
CA ALA A 126 11.13 6.82 8.71
C ALA A 126 11.36 7.78 7.55
N SER A 127 10.79 8.98 7.63
CA SER A 127 10.90 9.97 6.58
C SER A 127 12.35 10.40 6.37
N ILE A 128 13.09 10.68 7.44
CA ILE A 128 14.49 11.06 7.33
C ILE A 128 15.30 9.92 6.72
N THR A 129 15.07 8.67 7.16
CA THR A 129 15.74 7.49 6.59
C THR A 129 15.54 7.39 5.09
N LEU A 130 14.31 7.58 4.60
CA LEU A 130 14.01 7.53 3.17
C LEU A 130 14.68 8.68 2.39
N MET A 131 14.63 9.90 2.93
CA MET A 131 15.22 11.08 2.30
C MET A 131 16.75 11.00 2.21
N THR A 132 17.42 10.45 3.22
CA THR A 132 18.88 10.32 3.22
C THR A 132 19.37 9.05 2.54
N LEU A 133 18.59 7.95 2.55
CA LEU A 133 18.90 6.75 1.78
C LEU A 133 18.96 7.05 0.27
N ALA A 134 18.10 7.95 -0.21
CA ALA A 134 18.11 8.41 -1.58
C ALA A 134 19.51 8.90 -2.03
N THR A 135 20.24 9.58 -1.15
CA THR A 135 21.53 10.20 -1.50
C THR A 135 22.68 9.20 -1.53
N THR A 136 22.59 8.09 -0.79
CA THR A 136 23.67 7.07 -0.72
C THR A 136 23.62 6.07 -1.87
N THR A 137 22.48 5.96 -2.53
CA THR A 137 22.25 5.04 -3.65
C THR A 137 22.72 5.60 -5.00
N SER A 138 23.19 6.86 -5.04
CA SER A 138 23.62 7.54 -6.26
C SER A 138 24.93 8.33 -6.05
N PRO A 139 25.87 8.29 -7.02
CA PRO A 139 27.06 9.14 -7.04
C PRO A 139 26.80 10.62 -7.41
N MET A 140 25.54 11.07 -7.51
CA MET A 140 25.18 12.47 -7.79
C MET A 140 25.85 13.46 -6.85
N TRP A 141 25.67 13.27 -5.54
CA TRP A 141 26.14 14.23 -4.55
C TRP A 141 27.67 14.25 -4.44
N PRO A 142 28.37 13.11 -4.40
CA PRO A 142 29.82 13.09 -4.52
C PRO A 142 30.34 13.82 -5.77
N THR A 143 29.61 13.76 -6.89
CA THR A 143 29.97 14.52 -8.10
C THR A 143 29.91 16.01 -7.85
N LEU A 144 28.87 16.53 -7.20
CA LEU A 144 28.79 17.95 -6.85
C LEU A 144 29.95 18.40 -5.94
N ALA A 145 30.40 17.56 -5.01
CA ALA A 145 31.54 17.88 -4.15
C ALA A 145 32.85 18.11 -4.95
N VAL A 146 33.01 17.45 -6.11
CA VAL A 146 34.15 17.69 -7.00
C VAL A 146 34.12 19.10 -7.60
N TYR A 147 32.93 19.59 -7.99
CA TYR A 147 32.75 20.92 -8.56
C TYR A 147 32.64 22.03 -7.49
N ARG A 148 32.14 21.68 -6.30
CA ARG A 148 31.89 22.58 -5.17
C ARG A 148 32.43 21.96 -3.87
N PRO A 149 33.75 21.98 -3.63
CA PRO A 149 34.37 21.34 -2.46
C PRO A 149 33.86 21.90 -1.12
N ASN A 150 33.42 23.16 -1.09
CA ASN A 150 32.83 23.79 0.09
C ASN A 150 31.53 23.10 0.58
N LEU A 151 30.84 22.35 -0.28
CA LEU A 151 29.65 21.58 0.09
C LEU A 151 29.99 20.15 0.55
N GLU A 152 31.24 19.71 0.42
CA GLU A 152 31.67 18.34 0.80
C GLU A 152 31.30 17.97 2.25
N PRO A 153 31.52 18.82 3.27
CA PRO A 153 31.16 18.45 4.65
C PRO A 153 29.65 18.21 4.81
N LEU A 154 28.81 19.02 4.18
CA LEU A 154 27.35 18.86 4.22
C LEU A 154 26.93 17.55 3.53
N ILE A 155 27.50 17.27 2.37
CA ILE A 155 27.25 16.03 1.61
C ILE A 155 27.64 14.81 2.44
N LEU A 156 28.81 14.84 3.11
CA LEU A 156 29.28 13.76 3.97
C LEU A 156 28.38 13.53 5.18
N ILE A 157 27.86 14.60 5.80
CA ILE A 157 26.91 14.47 6.93
C ILE A 157 25.63 13.75 6.48
N VAL A 158 25.06 14.14 5.34
CA VAL A 158 23.82 13.52 4.83
C VAL A 158 24.09 12.08 4.35
N ASP A 159 25.22 11.83 3.70
CA ASP A 159 25.65 10.47 3.30
C ASP A 159 25.83 9.56 4.52
N ALA A 160 26.43 10.07 5.60
CA ALA A 160 26.55 9.33 6.85
C ALA A 160 25.17 8.95 7.41
N LEU A 161 24.21 9.89 7.45
CA LEU A 161 22.84 9.59 7.87
C LEU A 161 22.19 8.52 6.99
N GLY A 162 22.34 8.61 5.67
CA GLY A 162 21.78 7.64 4.73
C GLY A 162 22.38 6.24 4.83
N ARG A 163 23.60 6.09 5.39
CA ARG A 163 24.22 4.78 5.66
C ARG A 163 23.89 4.24 7.05
N VAL A 164 23.65 5.13 8.02
CA VAL A 164 23.39 4.76 9.41
C VAL A 164 21.92 4.41 9.64
N LEU A 165 21.00 5.29 9.25
CA LEU A 165 19.58 5.19 9.64
C LEU A 165 18.86 3.94 9.09
N PRO A 166 19.10 3.47 7.84
CA PRO A 166 18.46 2.25 7.35
C PRO A 166 18.78 1.01 8.18
N ILE A 167 20.01 0.90 8.71
CA ILE A 167 20.39 -0.19 9.61
C ILE A 167 19.77 -0.01 10.99
N GLY A 168 19.70 1.24 11.49
CA GLY A 168 18.99 1.56 12.73
C GLY A 168 17.53 1.10 12.69
N TRP A 169 16.85 1.24 11.55
CA TRP A 169 15.50 0.75 11.36
C TRP A 169 15.33 -0.75 11.55
N LEU A 170 16.34 -1.53 11.16
CA LEU A 170 16.35 -2.97 11.41
C LEU A 170 16.53 -3.30 12.90
N PHE A 171 16.82 -2.34 13.76
CA PHE A 171 16.97 -2.55 15.19
C PHE A 171 15.86 -1.92 16.04
N VAL A 172 15.16 -0.91 15.53
CA VAL A 172 14.17 -0.13 16.29
C VAL A 172 12.74 -0.64 16.04
N PHE A 173 11.96 -0.83 17.10
CA PHE A 173 10.54 -1.17 17.05
C PHE A 173 9.70 0.05 16.67
N PRO A 174 8.48 -0.14 16.11
CA PRO A 174 7.53 0.96 15.86
C PRO A 174 7.27 1.90 17.05
N ASN A 175 7.47 1.42 18.28
CA ASN A 175 7.38 2.19 19.52
C ASN A 175 8.66 2.98 19.88
N GLY A 176 9.70 2.96 19.03
CA GLY A 176 10.98 3.64 19.24
C GLY A 176 12.04 2.84 20.02
N GLN A 177 11.76 1.60 20.44
CA GLN A 177 12.69 0.85 21.29
C GLN A 177 13.60 -0.10 20.50
N PHE A 178 14.87 -0.20 20.88
CA PHE A 178 15.79 -1.19 20.31
C PHE A 178 15.47 -2.60 20.76
N VAL A 179 15.36 -3.54 19.82
CA VAL A 179 15.09 -4.96 20.11
C VAL A 179 15.96 -5.86 19.22
N PRO A 180 16.73 -6.78 19.83
CA PRO A 180 17.03 -6.86 21.28
C PRO A 180 17.67 -5.58 21.84
N ARG A 181 17.53 -5.29 23.15
CA ARG A 181 18.03 -4.02 23.74
C ARG A 181 19.53 -3.74 23.51
N TRP A 182 20.35 -4.78 23.36
CA TRP A 182 21.79 -4.63 23.12
C TRP A 182 22.12 -4.11 21.72
N THR A 183 21.20 -4.20 20.75
CA THR A 183 21.42 -3.68 19.38
C THR A 183 21.62 -2.17 19.33
N ARG A 184 21.20 -1.44 20.39
CA ARG A 184 21.52 -0.01 20.53
C ARG A 184 23.03 0.27 20.48
N TRP A 185 23.84 -0.62 21.07
CA TRP A 185 25.30 -0.45 21.10
C TRP A 185 25.91 -0.82 19.76
N VAL A 186 25.39 -1.84 19.09
CA VAL A 186 25.76 -2.16 17.70
C VAL A 186 25.47 -0.98 16.78
N PHE A 187 24.31 -0.34 16.94
CA PHE A 187 23.94 0.83 16.16
C PHE A 187 24.88 2.03 16.41
N VAL A 188 25.26 2.29 17.66
CA VAL A 188 26.25 3.33 18.00
C VAL A 188 27.62 3.02 17.38
N LEU A 189 28.10 1.78 17.51
CA LEU A 189 29.36 1.35 16.92
C LEU A 189 29.34 1.44 15.40
N TRP A 190 28.21 1.10 14.78
CA TRP A 190 27.99 1.27 13.35
C TRP A 190 28.03 2.74 12.93
N ALA A 191 27.33 3.61 13.65
CA ALA A 191 27.35 5.05 13.40
C ALA A 191 28.77 5.63 13.51
N LEU A 192 29.51 5.21 14.54
CA LEU A 192 30.90 5.61 14.72
C LEU A 192 31.79 5.09 13.58
N PHE A 193 31.62 3.83 13.18
CA PHE A 193 32.35 3.24 12.06
C PHE A 193 32.10 3.99 10.75
N ILE A 194 30.84 4.32 10.44
CA ILE A 194 30.49 5.14 9.27
C ILE A 194 31.10 6.55 9.36
N ALA A 195 31.03 7.20 10.53
CA ALA A 195 31.64 8.51 10.71
C ALA A 195 33.16 8.46 10.49
N ILE A 196 33.86 7.49 11.06
CA ILE A 196 35.30 7.33 10.89
C ILE A 196 35.63 7.09 9.41
N THR A 197 34.94 6.17 8.73
CA THR A 197 35.24 5.82 7.33
C THR A 197 34.93 6.95 6.35
N LEU A 198 33.94 7.80 6.60
CA LEU A 198 33.60 8.92 5.71
C LEU A 198 34.48 10.16 5.97
N PHE A 199 34.72 10.50 7.23
CA PHE A 199 35.41 11.73 7.60
C PHE A 199 36.94 11.59 7.68
N VAL A 200 37.48 10.36 7.69
CA VAL A 200 38.92 10.11 7.55
C VAL A 200 39.25 9.75 6.10
N PRO A 201 39.87 10.65 5.31
CA PRO A 201 40.07 10.43 3.88
C PRO A 201 40.81 9.13 3.53
N ALA A 202 41.77 8.74 4.37
CA ALA A 202 42.56 7.51 4.20
C ALA A 202 41.73 6.21 4.36
N LEU A 203 40.56 6.29 4.99
CA LEU A 203 39.68 5.16 5.25
C LEU A 203 38.42 5.18 4.37
N ARG A 204 38.31 6.15 3.45
CA ARG A 204 37.15 6.25 2.57
C ARG A 204 37.08 5.01 1.67
N PRO A 205 35.93 4.33 1.61
CA PRO A 205 35.78 3.17 0.75
C PRO A 205 35.96 3.61 -0.71
N GLN A 206 37.01 3.10 -1.35
CA GLN A 206 37.15 3.22 -2.81
C GLN A 206 36.11 2.31 -3.47
N SER A 207 35.50 2.76 -4.55
CA SER A 207 34.34 2.12 -5.21
C SER A 207 34.66 0.80 -5.93
N SER A 208 35.78 0.13 -5.61
CA SER A 208 36.12 -1.17 -6.19
C SER A 208 35.54 -2.31 -5.37
N LEU A 209 34.70 -3.14 -5.99
CA LEU A 209 34.31 -4.47 -5.48
C LEU A 209 35.51 -5.43 -5.38
N VAL A 210 36.62 -5.09 -6.01
CA VAL A 210 37.89 -5.80 -5.92
C VAL A 210 38.65 -5.30 -4.70
N ILE A 211 38.94 -6.20 -3.76
CA ILE A 211 39.80 -5.94 -2.61
C ILE A 211 41.23 -5.75 -3.13
N ARG A 212 41.67 -4.51 -3.22
CA ARG A 212 43.05 -4.14 -3.58
C ARG A 212 43.91 -3.90 -2.34
N GLU A 213 43.29 -3.56 -1.21
CA GLU A 213 43.97 -3.29 0.06
C GLU A 213 43.34 -4.07 1.24
N PRO A 214 44.11 -4.47 2.26
CA PRO A 214 43.59 -5.15 3.45
C PRO A 214 42.51 -4.34 4.20
N SER A 215 42.62 -3.01 4.19
CA SER A 215 41.66 -2.06 4.75
C SER A 215 40.24 -2.22 4.16
N GLN A 216 40.14 -2.52 2.86
CA GLN A 216 38.89 -2.74 2.15
C GLN A 216 38.23 -4.06 2.57
N GLY A 217 39.03 -5.12 2.77
CA GLY A 217 38.54 -6.40 3.26
C GLY A 217 37.96 -6.31 4.68
N ILE A 218 38.64 -5.59 5.58
CA ILE A 218 38.15 -5.33 6.94
C ILE A 218 36.84 -4.54 6.91
N THR A 219 36.76 -3.52 6.06
CA THR A 219 35.56 -2.70 5.89
C THR A 219 34.38 -3.55 5.45
N LEU A 220 34.54 -4.38 4.42
CA LEU A 220 33.49 -5.30 3.95
C LEU A 220 33.07 -6.32 5.01
N MET A 221 34.02 -6.85 5.79
CA MET A 221 33.73 -7.78 6.89
C MET A 221 32.86 -7.12 7.96
N ILE A 222 33.17 -5.89 8.37
CA ILE A 222 32.39 -5.14 9.35
C ILE A 222 30.98 -4.86 8.82
N GLN A 223 30.84 -4.45 7.56
CA GLN A 223 29.53 -4.24 6.92
C GLN A 223 28.72 -5.54 6.86
N GLY A 224 29.35 -6.65 6.50
CA GLY A 224 28.72 -7.98 6.48
C GLY A 224 28.25 -8.41 7.87
N LEU A 225 29.08 -8.22 8.91
CA LEU A 225 28.71 -8.53 10.29
C LEU A 225 27.53 -7.68 10.78
N ALA A 226 27.52 -6.38 10.46
CA ALA A 226 26.40 -5.50 10.80
C ALA A 226 25.10 -5.96 10.13
N MET A 227 25.15 -6.36 8.85
CA MET A 227 23.99 -6.88 8.12
C MET A 227 23.51 -8.22 8.70
N MET A 228 24.41 -9.17 8.98
CA MET A 228 24.05 -10.44 9.62
C MET A 228 23.41 -10.22 10.99
N THR A 229 23.93 -9.27 11.76
CA THR A 229 23.36 -8.90 13.07
C THR A 229 21.96 -8.30 12.90
N ALA A 230 21.76 -7.44 11.90
CA ALA A 230 20.47 -6.88 11.56
C ALA A 230 19.45 -7.99 11.20
N VAL A 231 19.81 -8.90 10.31
CA VAL A 231 18.95 -10.05 9.95
C VAL A 231 18.67 -10.95 11.17
N GLY A 232 19.68 -11.28 11.96
CA GLY A 232 19.53 -12.08 13.18
C GLY A 232 18.59 -11.42 14.20
N SER A 233 18.67 -10.10 14.36
CA SER A 233 17.76 -9.34 15.21
C SER A 233 16.31 -9.40 14.71
N GLN A 234 16.10 -9.41 13.40
CA GLN A 234 14.78 -9.56 12.78
C GLN A 234 14.17 -10.95 13.01
N VAL A 235 14.98 -11.99 12.91
CA VAL A 235 14.54 -13.37 13.21
C VAL A 235 14.18 -13.50 14.69
N TYR A 236 15.03 -12.98 15.59
CA TYR A 236 14.74 -12.95 17.03
C TYR A 236 13.43 -12.20 17.32
N ARG A 237 13.25 -11.02 16.69
CA ARG A 237 12.06 -10.19 16.81
C ARG A 237 10.80 -10.94 16.40
N TYR A 238 10.84 -11.62 15.26
CA TYR A 238 9.70 -12.37 14.73
C TYR A 238 9.28 -13.52 15.65
N ARG A 239 10.26 -14.25 16.19
CA ARG A 239 10.01 -15.44 17.01
C ARG A 239 9.59 -15.12 18.44
N ASN A 240 10.27 -14.17 19.09
CA ASN A 240 10.25 -14.06 20.55
C ASN A 240 9.51 -12.83 21.09
N VAL A 241 9.28 -11.79 20.28
CA VAL A 241 8.79 -10.49 20.79
C VAL A 241 7.52 -9.99 20.07
N SER A 242 7.39 -10.26 18.77
CA SER A 242 6.34 -9.64 17.96
C SER A 242 4.96 -10.23 18.20
N THR A 243 3.97 -9.36 18.42
CA THR A 243 2.54 -9.68 18.31
C THR A 243 2.16 -10.01 16.85
N ASP A 244 0.98 -10.58 16.61
CA ASP A 244 0.57 -10.99 15.25
C ASP A 244 0.52 -9.83 14.24
N LEU A 245 0.13 -8.63 14.68
CA LEU A 245 0.18 -7.41 13.87
C LEU A 245 1.62 -6.98 13.57
N GLN A 246 2.51 -7.01 14.57
CA GLN A 246 3.93 -6.65 14.43
C GLN A 246 4.71 -7.67 13.57
N ARG A 247 4.27 -8.93 13.54
CA ARG A 247 4.81 -9.96 12.64
C ARG A 247 4.53 -9.61 11.19
N GLN A 248 3.35 -9.08 10.86
CA GLN A 248 3.04 -8.62 9.50
C GLN A 248 3.93 -7.45 9.08
N GLN A 249 4.16 -6.47 9.95
CA GLN A 249 5.10 -5.37 9.69
C GLN A 249 6.52 -5.88 9.45
N THR A 250 6.96 -6.86 10.24
CA THR A 250 8.27 -7.52 10.07
C THR A 250 8.37 -8.24 8.73
N LYS A 251 7.31 -8.93 8.30
CA LYS A 251 7.27 -9.59 6.99
C LYS A 251 7.46 -8.60 5.85
N TRP A 252 6.75 -7.48 5.85
CA TRP A 252 6.91 -6.44 4.81
C TRP A 252 8.31 -5.83 4.83
N MET A 253 8.85 -5.53 6.01
CA MET A 253 10.19 -4.99 6.12
C MET A 253 11.26 -5.97 5.61
N VAL A 254 11.20 -7.23 6.06
CA VAL A 254 12.12 -8.28 5.61
C VAL A 254 11.95 -8.57 4.12
N PHE A 255 10.72 -8.54 3.59
CA PHE A 255 10.45 -8.71 2.17
C PHE A 255 11.11 -7.61 1.33
N GLY A 256 10.94 -6.34 1.70
CA GLY A 256 11.52 -5.21 0.97
C GLY A 256 13.04 -5.23 0.94
N PHE A 257 13.68 -5.43 2.09
CA PHE A 257 15.14 -5.53 2.17
C PHE A 257 15.68 -6.82 1.56
N GLY A 258 14.99 -7.94 1.73
CA GLY A 258 15.36 -9.23 1.16
C GLY A 258 15.31 -9.21 -0.37
N LEU A 259 14.26 -8.62 -0.96
CA LEU A 259 14.13 -8.47 -2.40
C LEU A 259 15.26 -7.60 -2.98
N MET A 260 15.57 -6.48 -2.33
CA MET A 260 16.69 -5.61 -2.72
C MET A 260 18.03 -6.35 -2.64
N ALA A 261 18.29 -7.10 -1.56
CA ALA A 261 19.51 -7.86 -1.38
C ALA A 261 19.67 -8.96 -2.43
N VAL A 262 18.61 -9.71 -2.72
CA VAL A 262 18.60 -10.73 -3.78
C VAL A 262 18.87 -10.10 -5.14
N LEU A 263 18.20 -8.98 -5.46
CA LEU A 263 18.38 -8.29 -6.72
C LEU A 263 19.83 -7.80 -6.89
N ILE A 264 20.39 -7.14 -5.87
CA ILE A 264 21.79 -6.70 -5.89
C ILE A 264 22.74 -7.88 -6.03
N THR A 265 22.49 -9.00 -5.36
CA THR A 265 23.35 -10.19 -5.41
C THR A 265 23.33 -10.83 -6.81
N ILE A 266 22.15 -10.98 -7.40
CA ILE A 266 22.00 -11.51 -8.77
C ILE A 266 22.74 -10.61 -9.76
N LEU A 267 22.56 -9.29 -9.65
CA LEU A 267 23.24 -8.33 -10.50
C LEU A 267 24.75 -8.36 -10.28
N ALA A 268 25.23 -8.45 -9.04
CA ALA A 268 26.66 -8.56 -8.76
C ALA A 268 27.25 -9.86 -9.35
N MET A 269 26.56 -10.99 -9.21
CA MET A 269 26.99 -12.27 -9.79
C MET A 269 27.07 -12.20 -11.32
N VAL A 270 26.04 -11.66 -11.97
CA VAL A 270 26.05 -11.53 -13.43
C VAL A 270 27.09 -10.50 -13.90
N ALA A 271 27.32 -9.42 -13.15
CA ALA A 271 28.40 -8.47 -13.44
C ALA A 271 29.79 -9.12 -13.36
N ILE A 272 30.02 -9.97 -12.36
CA ILE A 272 31.27 -10.73 -12.22
C ILE A 272 31.41 -11.73 -13.38
N SER A 273 30.36 -12.48 -13.72
CA SER A 273 30.36 -13.41 -14.86
C SER A 273 30.58 -12.72 -16.20
N LEU A 274 30.03 -11.52 -16.38
CA LEU A 274 30.23 -10.71 -17.58
C LEU A 274 31.58 -10.00 -17.59
N SER A 275 32.18 -9.69 -16.44
CA SER A 275 33.54 -9.13 -16.38
C SER A 275 34.64 -10.11 -16.84
N ALA A 276 34.32 -11.41 -16.90
CA ALA A 276 35.14 -12.42 -17.55
C ALA A 276 35.10 -12.32 -19.10
N PHE A 277 34.09 -11.63 -19.66
CA PHE A 277 34.06 -11.15 -21.04
C PHE A 277 34.51 -9.69 -21.05
N GLN A 278 35.49 -9.34 -21.88
CA GLN A 278 36.15 -8.03 -21.77
C GLN A 278 35.15 -6.86 -21.78
N ALA A 279 35.25 -6.02 -20.74
CA ALA A 279 34.32 -4.95 -20.34
C ALA A 279 34.09 -3.82 -21.38
N ILE A 280 34.65 -3.95 -22.58
CA ILE A 280 34.63 -2.97 -23.67
C ILE A 280 33.53 -3.29 -24.70
N SER A 281 32.87 -4.45 -24.59
CA SER A 281 31.86 -4.89 -25.56
C SER A 281 30.49 -4.21 -25.38
N ALA A 282 29.74 -4.10 -26.48
CA ALA A 282 28.33 -3.69 -26.52
C ALA A 282 27.45 -4.38 -25.46
N LEU A 283 27.72 -5.66 -25.18
CA LEU A 283 27.03 -6.45 -24.16
C LEU A 283 27.33 -5.96 -22.73
N GLY A 284 28.56 -5.54 -22.45
CA GLY A 284 28.96 -4.96 -21.15
C GLY A 284 28.26 -3.63 -20.86
N LEU A 285 28.13 -2.77 -21.89
CA LEU A 285 27.37 -1.52 -21.81
C LEU A 285 25.87 -1.78 -21.58
N ALA A 286 25.26 -2.69 -22.34
CA ALA A 286 23.86 -3.06 -22.15
C ALA A 286 23.60 -3.62 -20.73
N TRP A 287 24.53 -4.42 -20.20
CA TRP A 287 24.48 -4.90 -18.83
C TRP A 287 24.57 -3.77 -17.81
N ARG A 288 25.47 -2.80 -18.00
CA ARG A 288 25.61 -1.64 -17.10
C ARG A 288 24.29 -0.86 -16.98
N PHE A 289 23.61 -0.62 -18.10
CA PHE A 289 22.27 -0.01 -18.11
C PHE A 289 21.26 -0.86 -17.33
N ALA A 290 21.21 -2.17 -17.59
CA ALA A 290 20.26 -3.08 -16.94
C ALA A 290 20.50 -3.23 -15.42
N ALA A 291 21.76 -3.36 -15.01
CA ALA A 291 22.16 -3.56 -13.62
C ALA A 291 21.96 -2.30 -12.78
N PHE A 292 22.41 -1.16 -13.28
CA PHE A 292 22.10 0.13 -12.66
C PHE A 292 20.59 0.27 -12.49
N SER A 293 19.86 -0.12 -13.54
CA SER A 293 18.44 0.04 -13.50
C SER A 293 17.75 -0.85 -12.47
N ALA A 294 18.04 -2.14 -12.49
CA ALA A 294 17.48 -3.07 -11.52
C ALA A 294 17.84 -2.68 -10.08
N ALA A 295 19.04 -2.14 -9.82
CA ALA A 295 19.39 -1.61 -8.49
C ALA A 295 18.43 -0.50 -8.02
N LEU A 296 18.10 0.46 -8.89
CA LEU A 296 17.14 1.52 -8.59
C LEU A 296 15.73 0.98 -8.29
N ILE A 297 15.29 -0.04 -9.03
CA ILE A 297 14.02 -0.74 -8.76
C ILE A 297 14.02 -1.32 -7.35
N GLY A 298 15.11 -2.01 -6.98
CA GLY A 298 15.26 -2.58 -5.64
C GLY A 298 15.15 -1.53 -4.54
N VAL A 299 15.75 -0.35 -4.74
CA VAL A 299 15.69 0.78 -3.80
C VAL A 299 14.26 1.33 -3.69
N ILE A 300 13.55 1.51 -4.81
CA ILE A 300 12.15 1.98 -4.77
C ILE A 300 11.27 0.94 -4.07
N LEU A 301 11.41 -0.35 -4.39
CA LEU A 301 10.61 -1.40 -3.78
C LEU A 301 10.88 -1.54 -2.28
N SER A 302 12.13 -1.41 -1.84
CA SER A 302 12.45 -1.42 -0.41
C SER A 302 11.85 -0.20 0.29
N ALA A 303 11.93 1.00 -0.30
CA ALA A 303 11.32 2.23 0.22
C ALA A 303 9.78 2.14 0.30
N VAL A 304 9.12 1.57 -0.70
CA VAL A 304 7.66 1.35 -0.67
C VAL A 304 7.30 0.32 0.40
N SER A 305 8.02 -0.79 0.48
CA SER A 305 7.79 -1.81 1.52
C SER A 305 7.99 -1.23 2.93
N PHE A 306 8.98 -0.35 3.07
CA PHE A 306 9.26 0.39 4.28
C PHE A 306 8.09 1.31 4.67
N ALA A 307 7.56 2.11 3.74
CA ALA A 307 6.39 2.94 3.97
C ALA A 307 5.14 2.10 4.32
N LEU A 308 4.90 1.00 3.61
CA LEU A 308 3.76 0.11 3.87
C LEU A 308 3.82 -0.52 5.27
N SER A 309 5.02 -0.87 5.76
CA SER A 309 5.20 -1.42 7.11
C SER A 309 4.73 -0.46 8.22
N LEU A 310 4.77 0.86 7.96
CA LEU A 310 4.35 1.90 8.90
C LEU A 310 2.85 2.14 8.88
N PHE A 311 2.27 2.13 7.69
CA PHE A 311 0.87 2.48 7.48
C PHE A 311 -0.10 1.36 7.89
N TYR A 312 0.34 0.12 7.95
CA TYR A 312 -0.56 -1.01 8.18
C TYR A 312 -1.33 -0.98 9.52
N SER A 313 -0.91 -0.19 10.51
CA SER A 313 -1.48 -0.24 11.86
C SER A 313 -2.73 0.60 12.13
N ARG A 314 -3.19 1.49 11.23
CA ARG A 314 -4.49 2.22 11.38
C ARG A 314 -5.11 2.72 10.07
N LEU A 315 -4.75 2.15 8.93
CA LEU A 315 -5.05 2.77 7.65
C LEU A 315 -6.30 2.21 6.97
N TYR A 316 -7.46 2.34 7.63
CA TYR A 316 -8.73 2.11 6.95
C TYR A 316 -9.56 3.37 6.74
N ASP A 317 -9.33 4.49 7.45
CA ASP A 317 -10.31 5.59 7.39
C ASP A 317 -10.00 6.77 6.45
N ILE A 318 -8.76 7.04 6.00
CA ILE A 318 -8.49 8.26 5.17
C ILE A 318 -7.55 8.06 3.96
N ASP A 319 -7.03 6.85 3.68
CA ASP A 319 -5.91 6.68 2.72
C ASP A 319 -6.09 5.67 1.58
N PHE A 320 -7.27 5.08 1.38
CA PHE A 320 -7.42 4.04 0.34
C PHE A 320 -7.14 4.57 -1.08
N VAL A 321 -7.66 5.76 -1.44
CA VAL A 321 -7.47 6.35 -2.79
C VAL A 321 -6.09 6.97 -2.94
N ILE A 322 -5.56 7.63 -1.90
CA ILE A 322 -4.26 8.32 -1.95
C ILE A 322 -3.11 7.31 -1.93
N ASN A 323 -3.15 6.29 -1.05
CA ASN A 323 -2.13 5.24 -1.07
C ASN A 323 -2.22 4.37 -2.32
N ARG A 324 -3.42 4.07 -2.85
CA ARG A 324 -3.56 3.37 -4.12
C ARG A 324 -3.00 4.20 -5.28
N SER A 325 -3.22 5.51 -5.28
CA SER A 325 -2.68 6.41 -6.30
C SER A 325 -1.16 6.57 -6.21
N LEU A 326 -0.58 6.63 -5.00
CA LEU A 326 0.87 6.67 -4.79
C LEU A 326 1.55 5.34 -5.15
N VAL A 327 1.00 4.21 -4.69
CA VAL A 327 1.54 2.88 -4.98
C VAL A 327 1.40 2.57 -6.47
N PHE A 328 0.25 2.87 -7.08
CA PHE A 328 0.06 2.69 -8.52
C PHE A 328 0.90 3.68 -9.35
N GLY A 329 1.05 4.92 -8.89
CA GLY A 329 1.91 5.93 -9.50
C GLY A 329 3.37 5.47 -9.48
N GLY A 330 3.88 5.06 -8.32
CA GLY A 330 5.21 4.50 -8.16
C GLY A 330 5.42 3.23 -8.98
N ALA A 331 4.47 2.30 -8.98
CA ALA A 331 4.53 1.08 -9.77
C ALA A 331 4.47 1.35 -11.29
N THR A 332 3.73 2.36 -11.74
CA THR A 332 3.68 2.78 -13.14
C THR A 332 5.00 3.43 -13.57
N LEU A 333 5.59 4.28 -12.72
CA LEU A 333 6.92 4.86 -12.96
C LEU A 333 7.97 3.76 -13.05
N LEU A 334 7.90 2.78 -12.15
CA LEU A 334 8.77 1.60 -12.15
C LEU A 334 8.60 0.72 -13.40
N LEU A 335 7.38 0.60 -13.90
CA LEU A 335 7.12 -0.11 -15.14
C LEU A 335 7.67 0.65 -16.35
N GLY A 336 7.48 1.97 -16.42
CA GLY A 336 8.02 2.79 -17.50
C GLY A 336 9.54 2.67 -17.58
N PHE A 337 10.16 2.62 -16.41
CA PHE A 337 11.58 2.34 -16.24
C PHE A 337 12.01 0.98 -16.80
N LEU A 338 11.33 -0.11 -16.42
CA LEU A 338 11.63 -1.46 -16.93
C LEU A 338 11.54 -1.51 -18.46
N PHE A 339 10.58 -0.80 -19.04
CA PHE A 339 10.40 -0.72 -20.48
C PHE A 339 11.49 0.09 -21.18
N LEU A 340 12.03 1.13 -20.56
CA LEU A 340 13.19 1.84 -21.11
C LEU A 340 14.46 0.98 -21.08
N VAL A 341 14.66 0.18 -20.03
CA VAL A 341 15.75 -0.79 -19.99
C VAL A 341 15.59 -1.84 -21.08
N ALA A 342 14.38 -2.41 -21.18
CA ALA A 342 14.05 -3.39 -22.21
C ALA A 342 14.28 -2.82 -23.62
N PHE A 343 13.97 -1.54 -23.85
CA PHE A 343 14.29 -0.84 -25.09
C PHE A 343 15.79 -0.86 -25.40
N VAL A 344 16.63 -0.41 -24.45
CA VAL A 344 18.09 -0.33 -24.65
C VAL A 344 18.69 -1.71 -24.88
N VAL A 345 18.30 -2.70 -24.08
CA VAL A 345 18.79 -4.08 -24.20
C VAL A 345 18.34 -4.71 -25.52
N LEU A 346 17.05 -4.60 -25.85
CA LEU A 346 16.51 -5.17 -27.09
C LEU A 346 17.14 -4.54 -28.33
N ARG A 347 17.34 -3.22 -28.31
CA ARG A 347 18.04 -2.51 -29.38
C ARG A 347 19.49 -2.97 -29.52
N ALA A 348 20.22 -3.11 -28.41
CA ALA A 348 21.60 -3.59 -28.43
C ALA A 348 21.72 -5.02 -28.98
N LEU A 349 20.79 -5.91 -28.59
CA LEU A 349 20.72 -7.27 -29.10
C LEU A 349 20.40 -7.30 -30.60
N LEU A 350 19.42 -6.50 -31.05
CA LEU A 350 19.04 -6.40 -32.47
C LEU A 350 20.17 -5.81 -33.31
N ALA A 351 20.89 -4.81 -32.81
CA ALA A 351 22.05 -4.24 -33.50
C ALA A 351 23.19 -5.27 -33.62
N ALA A 352 23.41 -6.08 -32.59
CA ALA A 352 24.42 -7.15 -32.61
C ALA A 352 24.07 -8.30 -33.58
N THR A 353 22.78 -8.57 -33.81
CA THR A 353 22.35 -9.66 -34.71
C THR A 353 22.11 -9.25 -36.15
N LEU A 354 21.67 -8.01 -36.39
CA LEU A 354 21.33 -7.50 -37.74
C LEU A 354 22.52 -6.87 -38.49
N GLY A 355 23.66 -6.68 -37.82
CA GLY A 355 24.82 -6.00 -38.38
C GLY A 355 24.70 -4.47 -38.32
N GLY A 356 25.82 -3.79 -38.07
CA GLY A 356 25.89 -2.37 -37.67
C GLY A 356 25.25 -1.34 -38.60
N ASP A 357 24.92 -1.69 -39.85
CA ASP A 357 24.27 -0.77 -40.80
C ASP A 357 22.75 -0.59 -40.56
N GLN A 358 22.12 -1.44 -39.73
CA GLN A 358 20.67 -1.43 -39.48
C GLN A 358 20.28 -0.89 -38.09
N ILE A 359 21.07 0.03 -37.53
CA ILE A 359 20.82 0.63 -36.21
C ILE A 359 19.48 1.37 -36.15
N ALA A 360 19.08 2.05 -37.24
CA ALA A 360 17.83 2.78 -37.31
C ALA A 360 16.61 1.84 -37.27
N THR A 361 16.66 0.73 -37.99
CA THR A 361 15.62 -0.30 -38.01
C THR A 361 15.51 -1.01 -36.66
N ALA A 362 16.63 -1.34 -36.01
CA ALA A 362 16.65 -1.90 -34.65
C ALA A 362 15.98 -0.97 -33.62
N GLY A 363 16.22 0.35 -33.74
CA GLY A 363 15.57 1.36 -32.90
C GLY A 363 14.06 1.40 -33.08
N ILE A 364 13.58 1.44 -34.33
CA ILE A 364 12.14 1.48 -34.65
C ILE A 364 11.42 0.23 -34.11
N VAL A 365 11.99 -0.95 -34.31
CA VAL A 365 11.42 -2.22 -33.85
C VAL A 365 11.36 -2.28 -32.32
N ALA A 366 12.43 -1.87 -31.64
CA ALA A 366 12.45 -1.84 -30.17
C ALA A 366 11.44 -0.84 -29.59
N SER A 367 11.28 0.34 -30.21
CA SER A 367 10.28 1.33 -29.80
C SER A 367 8.84 0.82 -29.98
N ALA A 368 8.54 0.20 -31.13
CA ALA A 368 7.22 -0.37 -31.41
C ALA A 368 6.86 -1.47 -30.40
N ALA A 369 7.81 -2.35 -30.05
CA ALA A 369 7.61 -3.41 -29.06
C ALA A 369 7.30 -2.84 -27.67
N VAL A 370 8.04 -1.80 -27.24
CA VAL A 370 7.85 -1.14 -25.94
C VAL A 370 6.47 -0.48 -25.85
N VAL A 371 6.08 0.29 -26.86
CA VAL A 371 4.79 0.98 -26.90
C VAL A 371 3.64 -0.03 -26.89
N GLY A 372 3.73 -1.09 -27.69
CA GLY A 372 2.68 -2.12 -27.80
C GLY A 372 2.48 -2.94 -26.51
N LEU A 373 3.54 -3.14 -25.73
CA LEU A 373 3.49 -3.96 -24.52
C LEU A 373 3.29 -3.15 -23.23
N PHE A 374 3.61 -1.85 -23.22
CA PHE A 374 3.53 -1.02 -22.02
C PHE A 374 2.12 -0.94 -21.44
N ALA A 375 1.13 -0.58 -22.28
CA ALA A 375 -0.26 -0.43 -21.87
C ALA A 375 -0.87 -1.72 -21.27
N PRO A 376 -0.80 -2.90 -21.94
CA PRO A 376 -1.34 -4.13 -21.37
C PRO A 376 -0.59 -4.57 -20.10
N THR A 377 0.73 -4.37 -20.04
CA THR A 377 1.51 -4.73 -18.84
C THR A 377 1.17 -3.83 -17.66
N ARG A 378 0.95 -2.53 -17.89
CA ARG A 378 0.50 -1.57 -16.87
C ARG A 378 -0.86 -1.97 -16.30
N GLN A 379 -1.77 -2.42 -17.14
CA GLN A 379 -3.09 -2.89 -16.71
C GLN A 379 -2.99 -4.17 -15.86
N ARG A 380 -2.13 -5.12 -16.25
CA ARG A 380 -1.84 -6.32 -15.44
C ARG A 380 -1.22 -5.97 -14.09
N LEU A 381 -0.25 -5.05 -14.07
CA LEU A 381 0.38 -4.57 -12.84
C LEU A 381 -0.65 -3.91 -11.92
N ARG A 382 -1.56 -3.10 -12.47
CA ARG A 382 -2.68 -2.53 -11.70
C ARG A 382 -3.52 -3.61 -11.05
N ARG A 383 -3.96 -4.61 -11.82
CA ARG A 383 -4.76 -5.74 -11.31
C ARG A 383 -4.00 -6.53 -10.25
N PHE A 384 -2.71 -6.75 -10.44
CA PHE A 384 -1.86 -7.46 -9.48
C PHE A 384 -1.72 -6.68 -8.17
N VAL A 385 -1.42 -5.38 -8.24
CA VAL A 385 -1.34 -4.50 -7.07
C VAL A 385 -2.69 -4.43 -6.36
N ASP A 386 -3.78 -4.22 -7.09
CA ASP A 386 -5.14 -4.20 -6.54
C ASP A 386 -5.48 -5.52 -5.83
N ARG A 387 -5.10 -6.66 -6.41
CA ARG A 387 -5.36 -7.99 -5.85
C ARG A 387 -4.46 -8.34 -4.65
N GLN A 388 -3.17 -8.07 -4.73
CA GLN A 388 -2.19 -8.51 -3.71
C GLN A 388 -2.03 -7.52 -2.56
N LEU A 389 -2.06 -6.21 -2.83
CA LEU A 389 -1.91 -5.19 -1.79
C LEU A 389 -3.23 -4.79 -1.16
N TYR A 390 -4.31 -4.78 -1.95
CA TYR A 390 -5.60 -4.27 -1.49
C TYR A 390 -6.68 -5.35 -1.39
N GLY A 391 -6.41 -6.59 -1.81
CA GLY A 391 -7.40 -7.68 -1.78
C GLY A 391 -8.61 -7.43 -2.70
N ILE A 392 -8.51 -6.47 -3.62
CA ILE A 392 -9.62 -6.04 -4.47
C ILE A 392 -9.53 -6.77 -5.81
N ALA A 393 -10.39 -7.76 -6.00
CA ALA A 393 -10.68 -8.33 -7.32
C ALA A 393 -11.89 -7.61 -7.92
N ILE A 394 -11.73 -6.35 -8.36
CA ILE A 394 -12.75 -5.71 -9.21
C ILE A 394 -12.46 -6.11 -10.65
N ASP A 395 -13.34 -6.93 -11.21
CA ASP A 395 -13.40 -7.17 -12.63
C ASP A 395 -14.06 -5.95 -13.30
N TYR A 396 -13.25 -5.15 -14.02
CA TYR A 396 -13.72 -3.96 -14.73
C TYR A 396 -14.26 -4.29 -16.13
N GLU A 397 -14.10 -5.53 -16.60
CA GLU A 397 -14.47 -5.94 -17.97
C GLU A 397 -15.82 -6.66 -18.03
N THR A 398 -16.40 -7.07 -16.91
CA THR A 398 -17.79 -7.54 -16.87
C THR A 398 -18.73 -6.34 -16.69
N PRO A 399 -19.58 -6.01 -17.68
CA PRO A 399 -20.70 -5.13 -17.44
C PRO A 399 -21.48 -5.75 -16.27
N ARG A 400 -21.77 -4.97 -15.23
CA ARG A 400 -22.76 -5.40 -14.23
C ARG A 400 -23.95 -5.94 -15.02
N PRO A 401 -24.38 -7.20 -14.80
CA PRO A 401 -25.56 -7.68 -15.49
C PRO A 401 -26.65 -6.67 -15.18
N LYS A 402 -27.22 -6.05 -16.23
CA LYS A 402 -28.44 -5.26 -16.07
C LYS A 402 -29.38 -6.19 -15.31
N ALA A 403 -29.71 -5.82 -14.07
CA ALA A 403 -30.64 -6.58 -13.27
C ALA A 403 -31.86 -6.82 -14.17
N ALA A 404 -32.12 -8.09 -14.51
CA ALA A 404 -33.33 -8.43 -15.24
C ALA A 404 -34.46 -7.79 -14.45
N SER A 405 -35.21 -6.91 -15.11
CA SER A 405 -36.33 -6.19 -14.49
C SER A 405 -37.21 -7.22 -13.79
N ALA A 406 -37.26 -7.13 -12.46
CA ALA A 406 -38.21 -7.90 -11.68
C ALA A 406 -39.63 -7.55 -12.17
N PRO A 407 -40.60 -8.48 -12.10
CA PRO A 407 -41.95 -8.25 -12.57
C PRO A 407 -42.50 -6.96 -11.95
N HIS A 408 -42.98 -6.03 -12.80
CA HIS A 408 -43.52 -4.75 -12.37
C HIS A 408 -44.67 -4.90 -11.36
N ALA A 409 -44.75 -3.92 -10.44
CA ALA A 409 -45.72 -3.73 -9.36
C ALA A 409 -47.19 -4.10 -9.68
N SER A 410 -47.63 -4.00 -10.94
CA SER A 410 -49.01 -4.30 -11.35
C SER A 410 -49.43 -5.77 -11.14
N GLY A 411 -48.48 -6.73 -11.11
CA GLY A 411 -48.79 -8.14 -10.86
C GLY A 411 -48.89 -8.52 -9.38
N ILE A 412 -48.34 -7.68 -8.48
CA ILE A 412 -48.16 -8.01 -7.06
C ILE A 412 -49.29 -7.42 -6.20
N SER A 413 -49.85 -6.24 -6.56
CA SER A 413 -50.93 -5.61 -5.79
C SER A 413 -52.21 -6.45 -5.73
N ASN A 414 -52.49 -7.25 -6.77
CA ASN A 414 -53.67 -8.12 -6.80
C ASN A 414 -53.52 -9.43 -6.00
N ARG A 415 -52.33 -9.70 -5.44
CA ARG A 415 -51.98 -10.99 -4.81
C ARG A 415 -51.61 -10.89 -3.33
N LEU A 416 -51.43 -9.69 -2.81
CA LEU A 416 -51.27 -9.39 -1.38
C LEU A 416 -52.65 -9.02 -0.79
N SER A 417 -53.58 -9.97 -0.69
CA SER A 417 -54.96 -9.72 -0.23
C SER A 417 -55.07 -9.08 1.16
N ASP A 418 -54.05 -9.26 2.00
CA ASP A 418 -53.99 -8.68 3.35
C ASP A 418 -53.52 -7.22 3.38
N PHE A 419 -53.15 -6.64 2.23
CA PHE A 419 -52.57 -5.30 2.13
C PHE A 419 -53.25 -4.45 1.04
N SER A 420 -53.63 -3.22 1.37
CA SER A 420 -54.14 -2.22 0.43
C SER A 420 -53.13 -1.09 0.21
N ASP A 421 -53.38 -0.25 -0.80
CA ASP A 421 -52.65 1.01 -1.04
C ASP A 421 -51.14 0.87 -1.28
N LEU A 422 -50.73 -0.20 -1.98
CA LEU A 422 -49.32 -0.46 -2.28
C LEU A 422 -48.70 0.67 -3.11
N THR A 423 -47.74 1.36 -2.50
CA THR A 423 -46.98 2.46 -3.13
C THR A 423 -45.49 2.12 -3.09
N LEU A 424 -44.80 2.10 -4.23
CA LEU A 424 -43.35 1.88 -4.27
C LEU A 424 -42.62 3.07 -3.61
N ILE A 425 -41.78 2.79 -2.60
CA ILE A 425 -41.02 3.80 -1.85
C ILE A 425 -39.50 3.67 -1.99
N GLY A 426 -39.01 2.54 -2.51
CA GLY A 426 -37.58 2.35 -2.79
C GLY A 426 -37.31 1.16 -3.71
N GLN A 427 -36.31 1.29 -4.58
CA GLN A 427 -35.86 0.25 -5.49
C GLN A 427 -34.32 0.22 -5.54
N GLY A 428 -33.72 -0.96 -5.38
CA GLY A 428 -32.26 -1.13 -5.41
C GLY A 428 -31.81 -2.58 -5.61
N GLY A 429 -30.51 -2.83 -5.52
CA GLY A 429 -29.92 -4.16 -5.77
C GLY A 429 -30.37 -5.26 -4.80
N MET A 430 -30.97 -4.90 -3.67
CA MET A 430 -31.51 -5.83 -2.67
C MET A 430 -33.05 -5.98 -2.72
N GLY A 431 -33.68 -5.48 -3.79
CA GLY A 431 -35.12 -5.62 -4.03
C GLY A 431 -35.89 -4.30 -4.01
N GLU A 432 -37.21 -4.43 -3.97
CA GLU A 432 -38.19 -3.34 -3.98
C GLU A 432 -38.86 -3.22 -2.62
N VAL A 433 -39.12 -1.98 -2.18
CA VAL A 433 -39.81 -1.69 -0.92
C VAL A 433 -41.08 -0.91 -1.22
N TYR A 434 -42.21 -1.41 -0.72
CA TYR A 434 -43.53 -0.82 -0.87
C TYR A 434 -44.06 -0.34 0.48
N ARG A 435 -44.68 0.84 0.53
CA ARG A 435 -45.58 1.22 1.62
C ARG A 435 -46.94 0.60 1.33
N ALA A 436 -47.56 -0.02 2.33
CA ALA A 436 -48.90 -0.58 2.22
C ALA A 436 -49.67 -0.43 3.54
N LYS A 437 -50.98 -0.56 3.48
CA LYS A 437 -51.85 -0.60 4.65
C LYS A 437 -52.28 -2.05 4.90
N GLN A 438 -51.96 -2.61 6.05
CA GLN A 438 -52.36 -3.97 6.41
C GLN A 438 -53.83 -3.98 6.85
N VAL A 439 -54.70 -4.57 6.03
CA VAL A 439 -56.17 -4.46 6.13
C VAL A 439 -56.69 -4.95 7.48
N ASN A 440 -56.22 -6.11 7.94
CA ASN A 440 -56.71 -6.74 9.17
C ASN A 440 -56.26 -6.03 10.46
N MET A 441 -55.23 -5.17 10.39
CA MET A 441 -54.62 -4.53 11.56
C MET A 441 -54.68 -3.00 11.50
N ASP A 442 -55.29 -2.44 10.46
CA ASP A 442 -55.42 -1.00 10.19
C ASP A 442 -54.12 -0.20 10.40
N ARG A 443 -52.98 -0.76 9.98
CA ARG A 443 -51.65 -0.15 10.18
C ARG A 443 -50.87 -0.01 8.88
N THR A 444 -50.07 1.04 8.80
CA THR A 444 -49.13 1.27 7.68
C THR A 444 -47.86 0.45 7.91
N VAL A 445 -47.41 -0.26 6.87
CA VAL A 445 -46.25 -1.14 6.89
C VAL A 445 -45.36 -0.90 5.68
N ALA A 446 -44.08 -1.25 5.81
CA ALA A 446 -43.16 -1.39 4.69
C ALA A 446 -43.05 -2.88 4.31
N ILE A 447 -43.19 -3.19 3.02
CA ILE A 447 -43.08 -4.54 2.46
C ILE A 447 -41.87 -4.56 1.55
N LYS A 448 -40.85 -5.33 1.92
CA LYS A 448 -39.63 -5.52 1.12
C LYS A 448 -39.72 -6.83 0.35
N LEU A 449 -39.76 -6.75 -0.97
CA LEU A 449 -39.69 -7.90 -1.88
C LEU A 449 -38.25 -8.28 -2.14
N LEU A 450 -37.92 -9.56 -1.97
CA LEU A 450 -36.58 -10.05 -2.25
C LEU A 450 -36.42 -10.42 -3.73
N PRO A 451 -35.26 -10.15 -4.35
CA PRO A 451 -35.00 -10.50 -5.74
C PRO A 451 -35.25 -11.98 -6.06
N ALA A 452 -35.90 -12.27 -7.20
CA ALA A 452 -36.26 -13.63 -7.62
C ALA A 452 -35.06 -14.59 -7.75
N HIS A 453 -33.87 -14.07 -8.07
CA HIS A 453 -32.65 -14.88 -8.20
C HIS A 453 -32.13 -15.42 -6.85
N LEU A 454 -32.62 -14.90 -5.72
CA LEU A 454 -32.31 -15.41 -4.38
C LEU A 454 -33.26 -16.52 -3.93
N ALA A 455 -34.37 -16.73 -4.64
CA ALA A 455 -35.42 -17.69 -4.28
C ALA A 455 -35.17 -19.12 -4.79
N SER A 456 -34.20 -19.34 -5.67
CA SER A 456 -33.99 -20.63 -6.35
C SER A 456 -33.12 -21.62 -5.58
N ASN A 457 -32.68 -21.31 -4.35
CA ASN A 457 -31.82 -22.18 -3.54
C ASN A 457 -32.51 -22.53 -2.20
N GLU A 458 -32.99 -23.76 -2.07
CA GLU A 458 -33.74 -24.23 -0.89
C GLU A 458 -32.94 -24.11 0.42
N GLY A 459 -31.63 -24.33 0.39
CA GLY A 459 -30.76 -24.19 1.55
C GLY A 459 -30.61 -22.72 1.99
N ALA A 460 -30.70 -21.79 1.05
CA ALA A 460 -30.67 -20.37 1.29
C ALA A 460 -32.00 -19.89 1.91
N VAL A 461 -33.14 -20.34 1.38
CA VAL A 461 -34.48 -20.04 1.89
C VAL A 461 -34.64 -20.52 3.34
N THR A 462 -34.17 -21.73 3.66
CA THR A 462 -34.26 -22.28 5.03
C THR A 462 -33.46 -21.42 6.04
N ARG A 463 -32.30 -20.89 5.64
CA ARG A 463 -31.51 -19.97 6.49
C ARG A 463 -32.17 -18.61 6.63
N PHE A 464 -32.75 -18.11 5.54
CA PHE A 464 -33.52 -16.87 5.53
C PHE A 464 -34.68 -16.94 6.53
N GLU A 465 -35.50 -18.00 6.51
CA GLU A 465 -36.63 -18.14 7.44
C GLU A 465 -36.16 -18.24 8.90
N ARG A 466 -35.04 -18.94 9.14
CA ARG A 466 -34.46 -19.06 10.48
C ARG A 466 -33.99 -17.70 11.01
N GLU A 467 -33.26 -16.92 10.22
CA GLU A 467 -32.77 -15.61 10.65
C GLU A 467 -33.90 -14.58 10.72
N ALA A 468 -34.90 -14.64 9.83
CA ALA A 468 -36.09 -13.79 9.92
C ALA A 468 -36.85 -14.01 11.23
N LYS A 469 -37.00 -15.25 11.70
CA LYS A 469 -37.58 -15.55 13.02
C LYS A 469 -36.81 -14.93 14.18
N ILE A 470 -35.48 -14.91 14.11
CA ILE A 470 -34.63 -14.33 15.15
C ILE A 470 -34.79 -12.80 15.15
N VAL A 471 -34.81 -12.16 13.98
CA VAL A 471 -34.97 -10.70 13.85
C VAL A 471 -36.37 -10.24 14.30
N ILE A 472 -37.43 -11.01 14.04
CA ILE A 472 -38.79 -10.73 14.57
C ILE A 472 -38.80 -10.68 16.11
N GLY A 473 -37.92 -11.43 16.76
CA GLY A 473 -37.78 -11.43 18.22
C GLY A 473 -37.13 -10.17 18.80
N LEU A 474 -36.48 -9.33 17.97
CA LEU A 474 -35.81 -8.13 18.44
C LEU A 474 -36.82 -7.01 18.72
N LYS A 475 -36.84 -6.54 19.97
CA LYS A 475 -37.70 -5.43 20.43
C LYS A 475 -36.84 -4.34 21.05
N HIS A 476 -36.47 -3.35 20.24
CA HIS A 476 -35.66 -2.21 20.67
C HIS A 476 -36.13 -0.95 19.94
N PRO A 477 -36.22 0.23 20.59
CA PRO A 477 -36.72 1.45 19.96
C PRO A 477 -35.92 1.86 18.71
N SER A 478 -34.62 1.61 18.71
CA SER A 478 -33.71 1.94 17.58
C SER A 478 -33.45 0.76 16.63
N ILE A 479 -34.31 -0.27 16.62
CA ILE A 479 -34.29 -1.37 15.64
C ILE A 479 -35.66 -1.42 14.97
N VAL A 480 -35.69 -1.52 13.64
CA VAL A 480 -36.95 -1.66 12.90
C VAL A 480 -37.70 -2.91 13.34
N ALA A 481 -38.98 -2.78 13.70
CA ALA A 481 -39.79 -3.94 14.05
C ALA A 481 -40.14 -4.74 12.79
N VAL A 482 -39.78 -6.02 12.77
CA VAL A 482 -40.21 -6.96 11.71
C VAL A 482 -41.48 -7.65 12.20
N TYR A 483 -42.58 -7.49 11.46
CA TYR A 483 -43.88 -8.05 11.81
C TYR A 483 -44.08 -9.46 11.28
N GLY A 484 -43.43 -9.81 10.18
CA GLY A 484 -43.54 -11.14 9.58
C GLY A 484 -42.81 -11.24 8.26
N TYR A 485 -42.84 -12.44 7.70
CA TYR A 485 -42.35 -12.73 6.36
C TYR A 485 -43.34 -13.69 5.68
N GLY A 486 -43.29 -13.74 4.35
CA GLY A 486 -44.12 -14.65 3.58
C GLY A 486 -43.56 -14.91 2.19
N ARG A 487 -44.30 -15.68 1.41
CA ARG A 487 -43.96 -16.01 0.03
C ARG A 487 -45.19 -15.86 -0.86
N ILE A 488 -45.02 -15.23 -2.01
CA ILE A 488 -46.00 -15.17 -3.09
C ILE A 488 -45.34 -15.77 -4.31
N ASP A 489 -45.88 -16.89 -4.80
CA ASP A 489 -45.27 -17.72 -5.84
C ASP A 489 -43.82 -18.12 -5.49
N GLN A 490 -42.85 -17.53 -6.20
CA GLN A 490 -41.41 -17.71 -6.03
C GLN A 490 -40.76 -16.49 -5.33
N THR A 491 -41.51 -15.45 -4.98
CA THR A 491 -40.97 -14.21 -4.40
C THR A 491 -41.21 -14.17 -2.89
N HIS A 492 -40.14 -14.05 -2.12
CA HIS A 492 -40.22 -13.88 -0.68
C HIS A 492 -40.35 -12.40 -0.33
N TYR A 493 -41.09 -12.09 0.72
CA TYR A 493 -41.26 -10.74 1.21
C TYR A 493 -41.14 -10.66 2.73
N ILE A 494 -40.72 -9.50 3.23
CA ILE A 494 -40.68 -9.16 4.65
C ILE A 494 -41.63 -7.98 4.89
N VAL A 495 -42.43 -8.07 5.95
CA VAL A 495 -43.31 -7.01 6.43
C VAL A 495 -42.68 -6.41 7.68
N MET A 496 -42.44 -5.11 7.66
CA MET A 496 -41.78 -4.38 8.73
C MET A 496 -42.45 -3.04 9.01
N GLU A 497 -42.09 -2.43 10.13
CA GLU A 497 -42.48 -1.09 10.52
C GLU A 497 -42.16 -0.09 9.39
N PHE A 498 -43.13 0.74 9.04
CA PHE A 498 -42.91 1.88 8.16
C PHE A 498 -42.37 3.05 8.97
N ILE A 499 -41.15 3.50 8.67
CA ILE A 499 -40.54 4.68 9.30
C ILE A 499 -40.77 5.88 8.40
N ASP A 500 -41.56 6.84 8.87
CA ASP A 500 -41.76 8.12 8.18
C ASP A 500 -40.58 9.05 8.49
N GLY A 501 -39.62 9.14 7.58
CA GLY A 501 -38.38 9.84 7.84
C GLY A 501 -37.38 9.83 6.68
N LEU A 502 -36.18 10.32 6.96
CA LEU A 502 -35.07 10.41 6.01
C LEU A 502 -33.98 9.42 6.39
N SER A 503 -33.38 8.76 5.40
CA SER A 503 -32.19 7.96 5.62
C SER A 503 -31.00 8.86 5.96
N LEU A 504 -30.09 8.36 6.82
CA LEU A 504 -28.93 9.12 7.27
C LEU A 504 -28.01 9.50 6.11
N ASP A 505 -27.90 8.67 5.06
CA ASP A 505 -27.13 9.04 3.86
C ASP A 505 -27.72 10.26 3.11
N ARG A 506 -29.05 10.39 3.07
CA ARG A 506 -29.73 11.56 2.49
C ARG A 506 -29.55 12.78 3.38
N ARG A 507 -29.69 12.62 4.70
CA ARG A 507 -29.44 13.67 5.70
C ARG A 507 -28.02 14.23 5.58
N LEU A 508 -27.02 13.36 5.45
CA LEU A 508 -25.61 13.75 5.29
C LEU A 508 -25.36 14.49 3.97
N LYS A 509 -26.01 14.08 2.87
CA LYS A 509 -25.93 14.79 1.58
C LYS A 509 -26.54 16.18 1.63
N GLN A 510 -27.57 16.40 2.45
CA GLN A 510 -28.24 17.70 2.57
C GLN A 510 -27.44 18.72 3.37
N SER A 511 -26.70 18.31 4.41
CA SER A 511 -26.05 19.25 5.33
C SER A 511 -24.52 19.25 5.31
N SER A 512 -23.88 18.41 4.50
CA SER A 512 -22.42 18.17 4.43
C SER A 512 -21.80 17.60 5.72
N HIS A 513 -22.25 18.04 6.90
CA HIS A 513 -21.83 17.59 8.23
C HIS A 513 -23.02 17.63 9.21
N LEU A 514 -22.97 16.78 10.24
CA LEU A 514 -23.86 16.86 11.41
C LEU A 514 -23.13 17.59 12.52
N ASP A 515 -23.86 18.29 13.39
CA ASP A 515 -23.24 18.81 14.61
C ASP A 515 -22.84 17.66 15.54
N LEU A 516 -21.94 17.95 16.49
CA LEU A 516 -21.44 16.93 17.40
C LEU A 516 -22.55 16.35 18.29
N SER A 517 -23.53 17.17 18.68
CA SER A 517 -24.64 16.78 19.54
C SER A 517 -25.55 15.76 18.84
N GLU A 518 -25.95 16.05 17.60
CA GLU A 518 -26.74 15.18 16.73
C GLU A 518 -25.97 13.89 16.42
N THR A 519 -24.67 14.01 16.15
CA THR A 519 -23.80 12.84 15.92
C THR A 519 -23.77 11.91 17.14
N LEU A 520 -23.56 12.45 18.34
CA LEU A 520 -23.51 11.66 19.56
C LEU A 520 -24.87 11.00 19.88
N ALA A 521 -25.97 11.71 19.65
CA ALA A 521 -27.31 11.15 19.81
C ALA A 521 -27.53 9.93 18.91
N ILE A 522 -27.25 10.07 17.61
CA ILE A 522 -27.37 8.98 16.62
C ILE A 522 -26.47 7.80 16.98
N VAL A 523 -25.20 8.06 17.30
CA VAL A 523 -24.23 6.99 17.63
C VAL A 523 -24.64 6.24 18.91
N ASN A 524 -25.12 6.94 19.93
CA ASN A 524 -25.58 6.29 21.17
C ASN A 524 -26.79 5.38 20.93
N GLU A 525 -27.78 5.85 20.16
CA GLU A 525 -28.97 5.05 19.82
C GLU A 525 -28.62 3.80 18.99
N LEU A 526 -27.72 3.95 18.01
CA LEU A 526 -27.23 2.83 17.21
C LEU A 526 -26.38 1.86 18.02
N ALA A 527 -25.51 2.36 18.89
CA ALA A 527 -24.68 1.51 19.77
C ALA A 527 -25.55 0.67 20.70
N ALA A 528 -26.57 1.28 21.32
CA ALA A 528 -27.53 0.57 22.17
C ALA A 528 -28.31 -0.50 21.39
N ALA A 529 -28.75 -0.19 20.16
CA ALA A 529 -29.40 -1.16 19.28
C ALA A 529 -28.49 -2.36 18.94
N LEU A 530 -27.24 -2.09 18.61
CA LEU A 530 -26.27 -3.14 18.26
C LEU A 530 -25.92 -4.00 19.47
N ASP A 531 -25.74 -3.40 20.64
CA ASP A 531 -25.47 -4.11 21.89
C ASP A 531 -26.63 -5.06 22.24
N TYR A 532 -27.87 -4.53 22.19
CA TYR A 532 -29.09 -5.32 22.37
C TYR A 532 -29.19 -6.52 21.42
N ALA A 533 -28.83 -6.34 20.14
CA ALA A 533 -28.82 -7.40 19.15
C ALA A 533 -27.72 -8.43 19.40
N HIS A 534 -26.52 -7.98 19.76
CA HIS A 534 -25.37 -8.84 20.05
C HIS A 534 -25.59 -9.72 21.29
N GLU A 535 -26.21 -9.20 22.35
CA GLU A 535 -26.63 -9.99 23.52
C GLU A 535 -27.53 -11.18 23.14
N ARG A 536 -28.25 -11.06 22.02
CA ARG A 536 -29.18 -12.08 21.49
C ARG A 536 -28.56 -12.91 20.36
N GLY A 537 -27.25 -12.79 20.14
CA GLY A 537 -26.51 -13.53 19.14
C GLY A 537 -26.78 -13.09 17.69
N VAL A 538 -27.34 -11.90 17.49
CA VAL A 538 -27.64 -11.35 16.16
C VAL A 538 -26.56 -10.36 15.75
N ILE A 539 -25.96 -10.58 14.57
CA ILE A 539 -24.97 -9.67 14.00
C ILE A 539 -25.58 -9.02 12.75
N HIS A 540 -25.57 -7.69 12.67
CA HIS A 540 -26.22 -6.95 11.58
C HIS A 540 -25.56 -7.12 10.19
N ARG A 541 -24.21 -7.13 10.12
CA ARG A 541 -23.40 -7.36 8.90
C ARG A 541 -23.56 -6.36 7.74
N ASP A 542 -24.27 -5.25 7.90
CA ASP A 542 -24.41 -4.20 6.85
C ASP A 542 -24.73 -2.83 7.45
N ILE A 543 -23.99 -2.45 8.49
CA ILE A 543 -24.18 -1.12 9.09
C ILE A 543 -23.63 -0.09 8.11
N LYS A 544 -24.49 0.84 7.68
CA LYS A 544 -24.16 1.97 6.79
C LYS A 544 -25.20 3.07 6.93
N PRO A 545 -24.90 4.33 6.57
CA PRO A 545 -25.87 5.42 6.63
C PRO A 545 -27.17 5.16 5.84
N GLY A 546 -27.11 4.41 4.74
CA GLY A 546 -28.31 4.04 3.97
C GLY A 546 -29.26 3.07 4.67
N ASN A 547 -28.81 2.39 5.73
CA ASN A 547 -29.61 1.47 6.55
C ASN A 547 -30.00 2.11 7.90
N VAL A 548 -29.82 3.41 8.05
CA VAL A 548 -30.22 4.14 9.26
C VAL A 548 -31.27 5.16 8.86
N MET A 549 -32.44 5.12 9.50
CA MET A 549 -33.52 6.08 9.29
C MET A 549 -33.60 7.04 10.47
N ILE A 550 -33.81 8.32 10.17
CA ILE A 550 -34.14 9.37 11.15
C ILE A 550 -35.60 9.73 10.94
N GLU A 551 -36.42 9.38 11.93
CA GLU A 551 -37.87 9.60 11.89
C GLU A 551 -38.22 11.09 12.02
N ALA A 552 -39.18 11.55 11.23
CA ALA A 552 -39.65 12.94 11.19
C ALA A 552 -40.65 13.23 12.34
N ARG A 553 -40.21 13.02 13.58
CA ARG A 553 -40.97 13.32 14.80
C ARG A 553 -40.08 14.06 15.80
N GLU A 554 -40.67 14.65 16.84
CA GLU A 554 -39.91 15.26 17.94
C GLU A 554 -40.21 14.57 19.28
N PRO A 555 -39.18 14.05 19.99
CA PRO A 555 -37.78 13.94 19.57
C PRO A 555 -37.58 12.89 18.45
N ALA A 556 -36.68 13.20 17.51
CA ALA A 556 -36.37 12.34 16.38
C ALA A 556 -35.80 11.00 16.87
N ARG A 557 -36.26 9.91 16.26
CA ARG A 557 -35.80 8.55 16.58
C ARG A 557 -34.86 8.06 15.49
N THR A 558 -33.69 7.56 15.87
CA THR A 558 -32.79 6.82 14.97
C THR A 558 -33.17 5.36 14.95
N VAL A 559 -33.45 4.80 13.78
CA VAL A 559 -33.87 3.41 13.60
C VAL A 559 -32.91 2.69 12.66
N LEU A 560 -32.32 1.60 13.15
CA LEU A 560 -31.49 0.71 12.36
C LEU A 560 -32.36 -0.26 11.56
N MET A 561 -32.17 -0.24 10.24
CA MET A 561 -32.93 -1.00 9.24
C MET A 561 -32.10 -2.15 8.69
N ASP A 562 -32.76 -3.15 8.08
CA ASP A 562 -32.13 -4.14 7.20
C ASP A 562 -31.00 -4.96 7.87
N PHE A 563 -31.38 -5.82 8.83
CA PHE A 563 -30.54 -6.82 9.48
C PHE A 563 -30.03 -7.94 8.54
N GLY A 564 -29.40 -7.59 7.41
CA GLY A 564 -28.62 -8.50 6.56
C GLY A 564 -29.31 -9.76 6.02
N ILE A 565 -30.60 -9.97 6.28
CA ILE A 565 -31.28 -11.26 6.09
C ILE A 565 -31.22 -11.71 4.62
N ALA A 566 -31.31 -10.75 3.69
CA ALA A 566 -31.20 -10.98 2.25
C ALA A 566 -29.77 -11.41 1.81
N LYS A 567 -28.72 -11.00 2.53
CA LYS A 567 -27.32 -11.31 2.16
C LYS A 567 -26.94 -12.76 2.45
N LEU A 568 -27.67 -13.44 3.32
CA LEU A 568 -27.53 -14.88 3.57
C LEU A 568 -27.90 -15.72 2.36
N LEU A 569 -28.83 -15.21 1.54
CA LEU A 569 -29.25 -15.88 0.32
C LEU A 569 -28.15 -15.85 -0.75
N ASP A 570 -27.33 -14.80 -0.73
CA ASP A 570 -26.20 -14.59 -1.66
C ASP A 570 -24.94 -15.37 -1.23
N ALA A 571 -24.77 -15.61 0.08
CA ALA A 571 -23.61 -16.27 0.67
C ALA A 571 -23.37 -17.71 0.15
N THR A 572 -24.36 -18.37 -0.46
CA THR A 572 -24.19 -19.73 -1.04
C THR A 572 -23.58 -19.72 -2.45
N ARG A 573 -23.63 -18.61 -3.18
CA ARG A 573 -22.90 -18.43 -4.46
C ARG A 573 -21.54 -17.74 -4.26
N LEU A 574 -21.38 -16.99 -3.18
CA LEU A 574 -20.17 -16.22 -2.86
C LEU A 574 -19.05 -17.04 -2.21
N THR A 575 -19.20 -18.34 -2.00
CA THR A 575 -18.10 -19.23 -1.54
C THR A 575 -16.93 -19.31 -2.54
N THR A 576 -17.04 -18.70 -3.73
CA THR A 576 -15.93 -18.54 -4.69
C THR A 576 -15.42 -17.11 -4.84
N SER A 577 -16.02 -16.10 -4.19
CA SER A 577 -15.60 -14.68 -4.31
C SER A 577 -15.79 -13.79 -3.08
N GLY A 578 -16.24 -14.33 -1.96
CA GLY A 578 -15.94 -13.83 -0.61
C GLY A 578 -16.20 -12.34 -0.35
N LEU A 579 -17.38 -11.80 -0.67
CA LEU A 579 -17.70 -10.45 -0.19
C LEU A 579 -19.18 -10.36 0.22
N VAL A 580 -19.42 -10.14 1.52
CA VAL A 580 -20.75 -9.87 2.06
C VAL A 580 -20.71 -8.51 2.76
N GLY A 581 -21.18 -7.45 2.09
CA GLY A 581 -20.96 -6.09 2.59
C GLY A 581 -21.16 -4.98 1.56
N THR A 582 -21.47 -3.77 2.00
CA THR A 582 -21.27 -2.56 1.17
C THR A 582 -19.81 -2.16 1.34
N LEU A 583 -19.02 -2.14 0.25
CA LEU A 583 -17.55 -2.01 0.25
C LEU A 583 -16.99 -0.94 1.20
N ASP A 584 -17.70 0.17 1.36
CA ASP A 584 -17.27 1.32 2.19
C ASP A 584 -17.35 1.07 3.71
N TYR A 585 -18.04 0.01 4.17
CA TYR A 585 -18.32 -0.25 5.60
C TYR A 585 -18.03 -1.71 6.06
N ILE A 586 -17.19 -2.45 5.33
CA ILE A 586 -16.85 -3.86 5.66
C ILE A 586 -15.79 -3.93 6.77
N ALA A 587 -16.01 -4.82 7.75
CA ALA A 587 -15.03 -5.10 8.80
C ALA A 587 -13.77 -5.83 8.25
N PRO A 588 -12.54 -5.43 8.64
CA PRO A 588 -11.31 -6.00 8.10
C PRO A 588 -11.14 -7.52 8.31
N VAL A 589 -11.68 -8.06 9.40
CA VAL A 589 -11.54 -9.50 9.76
C VAL A 589 -12.33 -10.41 8.81
N SER A 590 -13.35 -9.88 8.13
CA SER A 590 -14.10 -10.63 7.12
C SER A 590 -13.25 -10.99 5.89
N TYR A 591 -12.08 -10.36 5.69
CA TYR A 591 -11.14 -10.68 4.60
C TYR A 591 -10.15 -11.81 4.93
N THR A 592 -9.91 -12.11 6.21
CA THR A 592 -8.83 -13.02 6.63
C THR A 592 -9.23 -14.49 6.76
N HIS A 593 -10.51 -14.81 6.64
CA HIS A 593 -11.04 -16.20 6.67
C HIS A 593 -11.81 -16.59 5.40
N LEU A 594 -11.51 -15.93 4.28
CA LEU A 594 -12.07 -16.24 2.97
C LEU A 594 -11.06 -16.99 2.10
#